data_AF-A0A0M0KMK9-F1
#
_entry.id   AF-A0A0M0KMK9-F1
#
_cell.length_a   1.000
_cell.length_b   1.000
_cell.length_c   1.000
_cell.angle_alpha   90.00
_cell.angle_beta   90.00
_cell.angle_gamma   90.00
#
_symmetry.space_group_name_H-M   'P 1'
#
loop_
_entity.id
_entity.type
_entity.pdbx_description
1 polymer ?
#
loop_
_entity_poly.entity_id
_entity_poly.type
_entity_poly.pdbx_seq_one_letter_code
_entity_poly.pdbx_strand_id
1 'polypeptide(L)'
;MRNIHSFSDKSEAKETYPSILSLYLIGGVFVYLYSIPNIFFVYISDTWRLFAIVLFLSYFVMSAGAAYVVYRFGSYERLEANLLSATVCLWSMVAINLYGIQALVNQPFYQELYINLLWIQLFFILFSWIKWIPIRTRKLVARIVTIILGAFFIFHLLGVFASTKGMGIYVFLFGQEVAVALIWPGIALFLSGFWTRVIMAGGIDIDITPEERARMIAEEKAREEASKRKPSEEMLSSGRHLEFGELDYLVAEGISTYREKGSKTFEDVEFLYVENGVRYFSRMDLNPAKELMLYQENGQWYCQTAGQEPEKVLLPPEHLEEEKHEFEIDKREYLEQAIEYRRLVPRFVEIPSDIDASKIDWCD
;
A
#
# COMPACT_ATOMS: atom_id res chain seq x y z
N MET A 1 -25.30 34.18 -39.54
CA MET A 1 -25.41 33.20 -38.44
C MET A 1 -24.43 33.62 -37.36
N ARG A 2 -24.93 34.17 -36.25
CA ARG A 2 -24.15 34.48 -35.03
C ARG A 2 -24.06 33.19 -34.23
N ASN A 3 -22.88 32.57 -34.16
CA ASN A 3 -22.62 31.53 -33.17
C ASN A 3 -22.02 32.16 -31.92
N ILE A 4 -22.88 32.21 -30.91
CA ILE A 4 -22.57 32.41 -29.50
C ILE A 4 -21.84 31.14 -29.05
N HIS A 5 -20.52 31.19 -28.96
CA HIS A 5 -19.81 30.38 -27.99
C HIS A 5 -19.32 31.34 -26.92
N SER A 6 -20.21 31.58 -25.96
CA SER A 6 -19.85 31.99 -24.62
C SER A 6 -18.85 30.96 -24.10
N PHE A 7 -17.57 31.30 -24.16
CA PHE A 7 -16.62 30.75 -23.20
C PHE A 7 -17.18 31.15 -21.84
N SER A 8 -17.65 30.14 -21.12
CA SER A 8 -17.87 30.25 -19.68
C SER A 8 -16.50 30.55 -19.08
N ASP A 9 -16.18 31.83 -18.95
CA ASP A 9 -15.23 32.33 -17.96
C ASP A 9 -15.80 31.89 -16.61
N LYS A 10 -15.43 30.69 -16.17
CA LYS A 10 -15.30 30.45 -14.73
C LYS A 10 -14.11 31.29 -14.28
N SER A 11 -14.31 32.60 -14.15
CA SER A 11 -13.45 33.40 -13.31
C SER A 11 -13.66 32.89 -11.89
N GLU A 12 -12.82 31.97 -11.44
CA GLU A 12 -12.64 31.74 -10.01
C GLU A 12 -12.43 33.12 -9.38
N ALA A 13 -13.34 33.53 -8.50
CA ALA A 13 -13.30 34.82 -7.86
C ALA A 13 -11.95 34.95 -7.16
N LYS A 14 -11.10 35.86 -7.62
CA LYS A 14 -9.76 36.06 -7.07
C LYS A 14 -9.89 36.30 -5.57
N GLU A 15 -9.29 35.42 -4.76
CA GLU A 15 -9.38 35.53 -3.31
C GLU A 15 -8.88 36.91 -2.83
N THR A 16 -9.58 37.46 -1.84
CA THR A 16 -9.21 38.76 -1.27
C THR A 16 -8.09 38.58 -0.24
N TYR A 17 -7.19 39.57 -0.13
CA TYR A 17 -6.13 39.56 0.88
C TYR A 17 -6.63 39.28 2.31
N PRO A 18 -7.75 39.88 2.79
CA PRO A 18 -8.30 39.55 4.10
C PRO A 18 -8.72 38.09 4.26
N SER A 19 -9.24 37.45 3.20
CA SER A 19 -9.61 36.03 3.20
C SER A 19 -8.37 35.15 3.39
N ILE A 20 -7.33 35.39 2.60
CA ILE A 20 -6.06 34.67 2.68
C ILE A 20 -5.44 34.89 4.06
N LEU A 21 -5.36 36.13 4.55
CA LEU A 21 -4.83 36.42 5.88
C LEU A 21 -5.62 35.69 6.98
N SER A 22 -6.95 35.63 6.86
CA SER A 22 -7.80 34.92 7.82
C SER A 22 -7.48 33.43 7.85
N LEU A 23 -7.19 32.83 6.70
CA LEU A 23 -6.75 31.43 6.62
C LEU A 23 -5.43 31.20 7.37
N TYR A 24 -4.44 32.08 7.20
CA TYR A 24 -3.17 32.00 7.95
C TYR A 24 -3.43 32.14 9.46
N LEU A 25 -4.21 33.14 9.86
CA LEU A 25 -4.49 33.36 11.28
C LEU A 25 -5.26 32.18 11.88
N ILE A 26 -6.26 31.62 11.20
CA ILE A 26 -7.00 30.45 11.67
C ILE A 26 -6.09 29.21 11.71
N GLY A 27 -5.24 29.00 10.70
CA GLY A 27 -4.28 27.90 10.68
C GLY A 27 -3.33 27.89 11.89
N GLY A 28 -3.07 29.07 12.47
CA GLY A 28 -2.22 29.28 13.63
C GLY A 28 -2.77 28.84 14.99
N VAL A 29 -3.85 28.03 15.05
CA VAL A 29 -4.47 27.61 16.33
C VAL A 29 -3.43 27.14 17.36
N PHE A 30 -2.49 26.30 16.96
CA PHE A 30 -1.46 25.78 17.87
C PHE A 30 -0.48 26.86 18.34
N VAL A 31 -0.21 27.88 17.52
CA VAL A 31 0.59 29.03 17.94
C VAL A 31 -0.10 29.74 19.11
N TYR A 32 -1.41 29.99 19.01
CA TYR A 32 -2.18 30.62 20.10
C TYR A 32 -2.21 29.74 21.36
N LEU A 33 -2.58 28.47 21.18
CA LEU A 33 -2.78 27.51 22.28
C LEU A 33 -1.52 27.32 23.13
N TYR A 34 -0.34 27.44 22.53
CA TYR A 34 0.93 27.25 23.24
C TYR A 34 1.63 28.56 23.60
N SER A 35 1.50 29.62 22.79
CA SER A 35 2.10 30.91 23.13
C SER A 35 1.44 31.57 24.33
N ILE A 36 0.11 31.49 24.46
CA ILE A 36 -0.61 32.10 25.60
C ILE A 36 -0.13 31.49 26.94
N PRO A 37 -0.08 30.15 27.11
CA PRO A 37 0.53 29.55 28.29
C PRO A 37 1.99 29.93 28.53
N ASN A 38 2.79 30.01 27.47
CA ASN A 38 4.20 30.44 27.57
C ASN A 38 4.36 31.90 27.97
N ILE A 39 3.33 32.73 27.87
CA ILE A 39 3.39 34.15 28.25
C ILE A 39 2.84 34.35 29.66
N PHE A 40 1.74 33.67 30.00
CA PHE A 40 0.97 33.99 31.21
C PHE A 40 1.04 32.94 32.32
N PHE A 41 1.29 31.67 32.01
CA PHE A 41 1.08 30.58 32.98
C PHE A 41 2.34 29.76 33.30
N VAL A 42 3.21 29.50 32.33
CA VAL A 42 4.31 28.52 32.47
C VAL A 42 5.70 29.15 32.48
N TYR A 43 5.85 30.40 32.05
CA TYR A 43 7.15 31.02 31.82
C TYR A 43 8.10 30.98 33.02
N ILE A 44 9.37 30.70 32.71
CA ILE A 44 10.45 30.54 33.70
C ILE A 44 10.96 31.91 34.21
N SER A 45 11.07 32.88 33.31
CA SER A 45 11.59 34.22 33.61
C SER A 45 11.06 35.25 32.62
N ASP A 46 11.23 36.53 32.94
CA ASP A 46 10.84 37.64 32.05
C ASP A 46 11.51 37.56 30.67
N THR A 47 12.74 37.04 30.59
CA THR A 47 13.44 36.83 29.31
C THR A 47 12.73 35.80 28.43
N TRP A 48 12.34 34.66 29.03
CA TRP A 48 11.60 33.61 28.32
C TRP A 48 10.17 34.06 27.97
N ARG A 49 9.54 34.88 28.83
CA ARG A 49 8.25 35.51 28.53
C ARG A 49 8.38 36.48 27.36
N LEU A 50 9.41 37.31 27.34
CA LEU A 50 9.68 38.22 26.22
C LEU A 50 9.90 37.44 24.92
N PHE A 51 10.66 36.35 24.96
CA PHE A 51 10.82 35.46 23.81
C PHE A 51 9.48 34.90 23.31
N ALA A 52 8.61 34.44 24.22
CA ALA A 52 7.27 33.97 23.86
C ALA A 52 6.40 35.08 23.24
N ILE A 53 6.45 36.30 23.77
CA ILE A 53 5.75 37.47 23.20
C ILE A 53 6.27 37.79 21.80
N VAL A 54 7.59 37.83 21.62
CA VAL A 54 8.22 38.11 20.32
C VAL A 54 7.87 37.02 19.31
N LEU A 55 7.94 35.75 19.70
CA LEU A 55 7.51 34.62 18.88
C LEU A 55 6.04 34.80 18.45
N PHE A 56 5.18 35.13 19.40
CA PHE A 56 3.76 35.32 19.14
C PHE A 56 3.49 36.48 18.18
N LEU A 57 4.10 37.64 18.40
CA LEU A 57 3.95 38.81 17.53
C LEU A 57 4.54 38.56 16.13
N SER A 58 5.69 37.89 16.06
CA SER A 58 6.34 37.56 14.79
C SER A 58 5.45 36.68 13.90
N TYR A 59 4.61 35.82 14.50
CA TYR A 59 3.64 35.02 13.75
C TYR A 59 2.67 35.88 12.93
N PHE A 60 2.13 36.95 13.54
CA PHE A 60 1.20 37.85 12.85
C PHE A 60 1.89 38.60 11.72
N VAL A 61 3.11 39.09 11.96
CA VAL A 61 3.90 39.81 10.95
C VAL A 61 4.20 38.90 9.76
N MET A 62 4.65 37.68 10.02
CA MET A 62 4.98 36.71 8.97
C MET A 62 3.73 36.21 8.23
N SER A 63 2.62 36.01 8.93
CA SER A 63 1.33 35.67 8.32
C SER A 63 0.84 36.78 7.38
N ALA A 64 0.92 38.05 7.80
CA ALA A 64 0.59 39.18 6.95
C ALA A 64 1.49 39.27 5.71
N GLY A 65 2.80 39.10 5.88
CA GLY A 65 3.76 39.09 4.77
C GLY A 65 3.50 37.94 3.79
N ALA A 66 3.31 36.71 4.29
CA ALA A 66 3.04 35.54 3.46
C ALA A 66 1.70 35.67 2.72
N ALA A 67 0.63 36.10 3.41
CA ALA A 67 -0.66 36.37 2.79
C ALA A 67 -0.57 37.44 1.69
N TYR A 68 0.28 38.47 1.88
CA TYR A 68 0.50 39.50 0.86
C TYR A 68 1.19 38.94 -0.38
N VAL A 69 2.21 38.07 -0.19
CA VAL A 69 2.89 37.38 -1.29
C VAL A 69 1.92 36.50 -2.06
N VAL A 70 1.10 35.69 -1.37
CA VAL A 70 0.08 34.85 -2.01
C VAL A 70 -0.93 35.69 -2.76
N TYR A 71 -1.48 36.74 -2.15
CA TYR A 71 -2.41 37.65 -2.82
C TYR A 71 -1.82 38.30 -4.08
N ARG A 72 -0.53 38.67 -4.05
CA ARG A 72 0.16 39.33 -5.17
C ARG A 72 0.55 38.37 -6.28
N PHE A 73 0.93 37.14 -5.95
CA PHE A 73 1.52 36.14 -6.86
C PHE A 73 0.72 34.83 -6.95
N GLY A 74 -0.58 34.85 -6.62
CA GLY A 74 -1.46 33.69 -6.45
C GLY A 74 -1.73 32.84 -7.69
N SER A 75 -0.99 33.03 -8.80
CA SER A 75 -1.03 32.13 -9.95
C SER A 75 -0.27 30.81 -9.73
N TYR A 76 0.35 30.63 -8.56
CA TYR A 76 1.10 29.42 -8.20
C TYR A 76 0.49 28.75 -6.96
N GLU A 77 -0.46 27.83 -7.15
CA GLU A 77 -1.08 27.03 -6.07
C GLU A 77 -0.04 26.35 -5.16
N ARG A 78 1.06 25.86 -5.74
CA ARG A 78 2.17 25.27 -4.97
C ARG A 78 2.87 26.28 -4.06
N LEU A 79 3.00 27.54 -4.48
CA LEU A 79 3.62 28.57 -3.66
C LEU A 79 2.74 28.89 -2.45
N GLU A 80 1.43 28.99 -2.67
CA GLU A 80 0.45 29.23 -1.62
C GLU A 80 0.41 28.13 -0.57
N ALA A 81 0.24 26.87 -1.00
CA ALA A 81 0.20 25.73 -0.08
C ALA A 81 1.50 25.58 0.72
N ASN A 82 2.65 25.81 0.09
CA ASN A 82 3.95 25.71 0.76
C ASN A 82 4.20 26.85 1.75
N LEU A 83 3.84 28.09 1.41
CA LEU A 83 4.01 29.24 2.30
C LEU A 83 3.10 29.15 3.53
N LEU A 84 1.84 28.75 3.32
CA LEU A 84 0.88 28.54 4.42
C LEU A 84 1.38 27.44 5.34
N SER A 85 1.71 26.27 4.77
CA SER A 85 2.20 25.13 5.52
C SER A 85 3.49 25.47 6.29
N ALA A 86 4.49 26.06 5.64
CA ALA A 86 5.74 26.42 6.30
C ALA A 86 5.54 27.42 7.45
N THR A 87 4.74 28.47 7.24
CA THR A 87 4.51 29.52 8.26
C THR A 87 3.75 28.95 9.46
N VAL A 88 2.68 28.20 9.24
CA VAL A 88 1.88 27.62 10.32
C VAL A 88 2.67 26.54 11.08
N CYS A 89 3.33 25.62 10.35
CA CYS A 89 4.05 24.50 10.96
C CYS A 89 5.22 24.99 11.83
N LEU A 90 6.05 25.88 11.32
CA LEU A 90 7.28 26.30 12.00
C LEU A 90 6.96 27.07 13.28
N TRP A 91 6.05 28.05 13.24
CA TRP A 91 5.67 28.80 14.45
C TRP A 91 4.97 27.91 15.48
N SER A 92 4.13 26.98 15.02
CA SER A 92 3.49 26.00 15.92
C SER A 92 4.54 25.16 16.62
N MET A 93 5.53 24.62 15.89
CA MET A 93 6.61 23.84 16.49
C MET A 93 7.40 24.64 17.52
N VAL A 94 7.80 25.88 17.21
CA VAL A 94 8.58 26.69 18.16
C VAL A 94 7.74 26.98 19.41
N ALA A 95 6.46 27.32 19.27
CA ALA A 95 5.59 27.60 20.41
C ALA A 95 5.35 26.35 21.29
N ILE A 96 5.08 25.21 20.66
CA ILE A 96 4.86 23.92 21.33
C ILE A 96 6.11 23.49 22.11
N ASN A 97 7.29 23.57 21.49
CA ASN A 97 8.53 23.12 22.12
C ASN A 97 9.00 24.08 23.21
N LEU A 98 8.79 25.38 23.02
CA LEU A 98 9.01 26.37 24.07
C LEU A 98 8.16 26.04 25.31
N TYR A 99 6.91 25.61 25.10
CA TYR A 99 6.05 25.16 26.19
C TYR A 99 6.59 23.93 26.89
N GLY A 100 6.98 22.89 26.15
CA GLY A 100 7.55 21.68 26.74
C GLY A 100 8.79 21.97 27.59
N ILE A 101 9.67 22.84 27.12
CA ILE A 101 10.87 23.28 27.85
C ILE A 101 10.48 24.05 29.13
N GLN A 102 9.57 25.02 29.03
CA GLN A 102 9.15 25.82 30.19
C GLN A 102 8.43 24.97 31.24
N ALA A 103 7.55 24.07 30.82
CA ALA A 103 6.78 23.20 31.70
C ALA A 103 7.65 22.20 32.49
N LEU A 104 8.82 21.83 31.96
CA LEU A 104 9.76 20.91 32.59
C LEU A 104 10.85 21.59 33.43
N VAL A 105 10.78 22.89 33.69
CA VAL A 105 11.85 23.61 34.40
C VAL A 105 12.19 23.03 35.78
N ASN A 106 11.18 22.50 36.49
CA ASN A 106 11.37 21.89 37.81
C ASN A 106 11.86 20.43 37.74
N GLN A 107 12.09 19.90 36.54
CA GLN A 107 12.45 18.51 36.27
C GLN A 107 13.66 18.49 35.30
N PRO A 108 14.85 18.93 35.74
CA PRO A 108 15.98 19.26 34.86
C PRO A 108 16.43 18.09 33.97
N PHE A 109 16.47 16.87 34.51
CA PHE A 109 16.79 15.67 33.74
C PHE A 109 15.82 15.46 32.57
N TYR A 110 14.52 15.61 32.80
CA TYR A 110 13.50 15.43 31.77
C TYR A 110 13.45 16.61 30.80
N GLN A 111 13.77 17.82 31.27
CA GLN A 111 13.94 18.99 30.42
C GLN A 111 15.09 18.79 29.43
N GLU A 112 16.24 18.29 29.89
CA GLU A 112 17.39 17.97 29.03
C GLU A 112 17.06 16.86 28.03
N LEU A 113 16.38 15.79 28.49
CA LEU A 113 15.89 14.75 27.59
C LEU A 113 14.95 15.32 26.52
N TYR A 114 14.04 16.21 26.89
CA TYR A 114 13.14 16.88 25.95
C TYR A 114 13.92 17.65 24.88
N ILE A 115 14.92 18.45 25.30
CA ILE A 115 15.78 19.22 24.38
C ILE A 115 16.54 18.29 23.42
N ASN A 116 17.06 17.16 23.91
CA ASN A 116 17.71 16.16 23.06
C ASN A 116 16.75 15.57 22.01
N LEU A 117 15.48 15.35 22.36
CA LEU A 117 14.46 14.92 21.40
C LEU A 117 14.18 16.00 20.34
N LEU A 118 14.31 17.29 20.66
CA LEU A 118 14.21 18.37 19.67
C LEU A 118 15.37 18.37 18.68
N TRP A 119 16.59 18.11 19.15
CA TRP A 119 17.73 17.96 18.26
C TRP A 119 17.54 16.78 17.29
N ILE A 120 16.98 15.67 17.77
CA ILE A 120 16.63 14.52 16.95
C ILE A 120 15.54 14.89 15.91
N GLN A 121 14.50 15.64 16.31
CA GLN A 121 13.48 16.13 15.38
C GLN A 121 14.09 17.01 14.28
N LEU A 122 14.95 17.96 14.66
CA LEU A 122 15.66 18.81 13.70
C LEU A 122 16.53 17.99 12.75
N PHE A 123 17.25 16.99 13.26
CA PHE A 123 18.03 16.08 12.45
C PHE A 123 17.16 15.34 11.42
N PHE A 124 15.98 14.83 11.80
CA PHE A 124 15.08 14.16 10.86
C PHE A 124 14.52 15.10 9.79
N ILE A 125 14.20 16.35 10.15
CA ILE A 125 13.78 17.37 9.19
C ILE A 125 14.89 17.61 8.17
N LEU A 126 16.11 17.91 8.64
CA LEU A 126 17.26 18.14 7.77
C LEU A 126 17.55 16.93 6.90
N PHE A 127 17.57 15.72 7.47
CA PHE A 127 17.74 14.46 6.74
C PHE A 127 16.73 14.29 5.60
N SER A 128 15.47 14.67 5.81
CA SER A 128 14.44 14.57 4.79
C SER A 128 14.63 15.55 3.62
N TRP A 129 15.41 16.61 3.80
CA TRP A 129 15.66 17.64 2.79
C TRP A 129 17.02 17.49 2.09
N ILE A 130 17.80 16.51 2.52
CA ILE A 130 19.09 16.20 1.95
C ILE A 130 18.90 15.53 0.57
N LYS A 131 19.25 16.26 -0.50
CA LYS A 131 18.95 15.88 -1.90
C LYS A 131 19.68 14.65 -2.42
N TRP A 132 20.92 14.42 -1.97
CA TRP A 132 21.72 13.25 -2.41
C TRP A 132 21.22 11.91 -1.82
N ILE A 133 20.26 11.92 -0.88
CA ILE A 133 19.67 10.71 -0.30
C ILE A 133 18.47 10.30 -1.16
N PRO A 134 18.39 9.03 -1.59
CA PRO A 134 17.28 8.54 -2.38
C PRO A 134 15.93 8.82 -1.73
N ILE A 135 14.95 9.26 -2.53
CA ILE A 135 13.59 9.58 -2.06
C ILE A 135 12.96 8.39 -1.32
N ARG A 136 13.18 7.15 -1.80
CA ARG A 136 12.71 5.93 -1.12
C ARG A 136 13.21 5.82 0.31
N THR A 137 14.49 6.11 0.55
CA THR A 137 15.10 6.08 1.89
C THR A 137 14.50 7.16 2.78
N ARG A 138 14.34 8.39 2.25
CA ARG A 138 13.71 9.49 2.99
C ARG A 138 12.25 9.19 3.35
N LYS A 139 11.48 8.61 2.43
CA LYS A 139 10.10 8.13 2.67
C LYS A 139 10.04 7.00 3.70
N LEU A 140 10.98 6.06 3.65
CA LEU A 140 11.07 4.97 4.63
C LEU A 140 11.32 5.52 6.04
N VAL A 141 12.29 6.42 6.20
CA VAL A 141 12.58 7.08 7.48
C VAL A 141 11.36 7.86 7.96
N ALA A 142 10.70 8.64 7.08
CA ALA A 142 9.48 9.36 7.44
C ALA A 142 8.35 8.42 7.90
N ARG A 143 8.24 7.22 7.30
CA ARG A 143 7.29 6.17 7.74
C ARG A 143 7.64 5.59 9.10
N ILE A 144 8.93 5.34 9.36
CA ILE A 144 9.42 4.90 10.68
C ILE A 144 9.08 5.95 11.75
N VAL A 145 9.32 7.24 11.46
CA VAL A 145 8.95 8.34 12.35
C VAL A 145 7.44 8.34 12.63
N THR A 146 6.59 8.11 11.61
CA THR A 146 5.13 7.96 11.81
C THR A 146 4.77 6.80 12.75
N ILE A 147 5.43 5.65 12.61
CA ILE A 147 5.21 4.49 13.47
C ILE A 147 5.62 4.80 14.92
N ILE A 148 6.81 5.37 15.11
CA ILE A 148 7.31 5.78 16.43
C ILE A 148 6.36 6.80 17.07
N LEU A 149 5.87 7.78 16.30
CA LEU A 149 4.93 8.78 16.78
C LEU A 149 3.60 8.16 17.21
N GLY A 150 3.07 7.21 16.44
CA GLY A 150 1.85 6.46 16.80
C GLY A 150 2.03 5.61 18.07
N ALA A 151 3.16 4.91 18.18
CA ALA A 151 3.50 4.14 19.38
C ALA A 151 3.65 5.05 20.61
N PHE A 152 4.33 6.19 20.44
CA PHE A 152 4.46 7.21 21.48
C PHE A 152 3.09 7.75 21.92
N PHE A 153 2.18 8.04 20.98
CA PHE A 153 0.84 8.52 21.30
C PHE A 153 0.04 7.52 22.14
N ILE A 154 0.04 6.24 21.73
CA ILE A 154 -0.64 5.18 22.48
C ILE A 154 -0.02 5.02 23.86
N PHE A 155 1.31 4.95 23.94
CA PHE A 155 2.02 4.87 25.21
C PHE A 155 1.72 6.06 26.12
N HIS A 156 1.67 7.27 25.56
CA HIS A 156 1.37 8.48 26.32
C HIS A 156 -0.08 8.50 26.80
N LEU A 157 -1.06 8.14 25.97
CA LEU A 157 -2.46 8.01 26.39
C LEU A 157 -2.63 7.01 27.54
N LEU A 158 -2.00 5.83 27.43
CA LEU A 158 -2.00 4.82 28.49
C LEU A 158 -1.27 5.32 29.75
N GLY A 159 -0.22 6.12 29.56
CA GLY A 159 0.56 6.77 30.62
C GLY A 159 -0.24 7.78 31.42
N VAL A 160 -0.98 8.65 30.75
CA VAL A 160 -1.80 9.70 31.37
C VAL A 160 -2.93 9.09 32.21
N PHE A 161 -3.43 7.92 31.83
CA PHE A 161 -4.52 7.26 32.54
C PHE A 161 -4.17 7.00 34.00
N ALA A 162 -4.95 7.62 34.89
CA ALA A 162 -4.83 7.53 36.35
C ALA A 162 -3.51 8.04 36.96
N SER A 163 -2.64 8.71 36.19
CA SER A 163 -1.39 9.31 36.70
C SER A 163 -1.64 10.31 37.83
N THR A 164 -2.69 11.13 37.71
CA THR A 164 -3.12 12.09 38.75
C THR A 164 -3.66 11.41 40.02
N LYS A 165 -4.02 10.13 39.94
CA LYS A 165 -4.47 9.31 41.07
C LYS A 165 -3.34 8.46 41.66
N GLY A 166 -2.08 8.66 41.23
CA GLY A 166 -0.94 7.86 41.68
C GLY A 166 -0.94 6.42 41.16
N MET A 167 -1.58 6.17 40.01
CA MET A 167 -1.65 4.85 39.38
C MET A 167 -1.26 4.93 37.90
N GLY A 168 -1.00 3.77 37.29
CA GLY A 168 -0.71 3.67 35.85
C GLY A 168 0.77 3.55 35.52
N ILE A 169 1.06 3.36 34.24
CA ILE A 169 2.40 3.01 33.75
C ILE A 169 3.41 4.14 33.94
N TYR A 170 3.01 5.41 33.87
CA TYR A 170 3.93 6.52 34.15
C TYR A 170 4.32 6.60 35.62
N VAL A 171 3.36 6.40 36.54
CA VAL A 171 3.65 6.41 37.97
C VAL A 171 4.56 5.24 38.34
N PHE A 172 4.34 4.06 37.74
CA PHE A 172 5.20 2.90 37.92
C PHE A 172 6.64 3.14 37.42
N LEU A 173 6.81 3.78 36.26
CA LEU A 173 8.13 3.98 35.65
C LEU A 173 8.91 5.18 36.20
N PHE A 174 8.21 6.25 36.56
CA PHE A 174 8.83 7.55 36.85
C PHE A 174 8.50 8.11 38.24
N GLY A 175 7.58 7.48 38.97
CA GLY A 175 7.02 8.02 40.21
C GLY A 175 5.90 9.05 39.95
N GLN A 176 5.08 9.31 40.96
CA GLN A 176 3.84 10.08 40.82
C GLN A 176 4.09 11.55 40.41
N GLU A 177 5.03 12.22 41.05
CA GLU A 177 5.30 13.65 40.80
C GLU A 177 5.75 13.89 39.36
N VAL A 178 6.68 13.05 38.88
CA VAL A 178 7.20 13.12 37.51
C VAL A 178 6.13 12.69 36.50
N ALA A 179 5.36 11.64 36.80
CA ALA A 179 4.29 11.17 35.93
C ALA A 179 3.28 12.28 35.61
N VAL A 180 2.88 13.06 36.62
CA VAL A 180 1.98 14.21 36.44
C VAL A 180 2.68 15.34 35.67
N ALA A 181 3.94 15.63 35.97
CA ALA A 181 4.71 16.66 35.27
C ALA A 181 4.92 16.36 33.77
N LEU A 182 4.99 15.09 33.38
CA LEU A 182 5.22 14.67 31.99
C LEU A 182 3.97 14.69 31.09
N ILE A 183 2.76 14.86 31.64
CA ILE A 183 1.51 14.82 30.87
C ILE A 183 1.50 15.89 29.77
N TRP A 184 1.57 17.16 30.16
CA TRP A 184 1.47 18.25 29.20
C TRP A 184 2.68 18.37 28.26
N PRO A 185 3.93 18.22 28.74
CA PRO A 185 5.09 18.15 27.87
C PRO A 185 5.04 16.98 26.89
N GLY A 186 4.50 15.82 27.28
CA GLY A 186 4.35 14.68 26.38
C GLY A 186 3.32 14.94 25.27
N ILE A 187 2.18 15.58 25.57
CA ILE A 187 1.23 16.05 24.56
C ILE A 187 1.90 17.05 23.61
N ALA A 188 2.65 18.01 24.15
CA ALA A 188 3.40 18.97 23.36
C ALA A 188 4.41 18.25 22.44
N LEU A 189 5.16 17.28 22.96
CA LEU A 189 6.12 16.50 22.18
C LEU A 189 5.46 15.72 21.04
N PHE A 190 4.28 15.12 21.27
CA PHE A 190 3.51 14.45 20.23
C PHE A 190 3.12 15.43 19.11
N LEU A 191 2.57 16.59 19.46
CA LEU A 191 2.16 17.59 18.47
C LEU A 191 3.37 18.20 17.71
N SER A 192 4.50 18.39 18.39
CA SER A 192 5.75 18.76 17.72
C SER A 192 6.23 17.67 16.75
N GLY A 193 6.16 16.40 17.16
CA GLY A 193 6.48 15.26 16.31
C GLY A 193 5.56 15.13 15.09
N PHE A 194 4.27 15.44 15.26
CA PHE A 194 3.31 15.53 14.16
C PHE A 194 3.74 16.59 13.14
N TRP A 195 4.06 17.82 13.59
CA TRP A 195 4.52 18.87 12.70
C TRP A 195 5.87 18.56 12.05
N THR A 196 6.80 17.92 12.78
CA THR A 196 8.05 17.39 12.22
C THR A 196 7.74 16.49 11.03
N ARG A 197 6.78 15.57 11.16
CA ARG A 197 6.39 14.67 10.07
C ARG A 197 5.77 15.41 8.89
N VAL A 198 4.96 16.46 9.13
CA VAL A 198 4.38 17.31 8.07
C VAL A 198 5.48 18.02 7.29
N ILE A 199 6.45 18.63 7.97
CA ILE A 199 7.59 19.32 7.36
C ILE A 199 8.46 18.35 6.55
N MET A 200 8.70 17.14 7.07
CA MET A 200 9.39 16.10 6.33
C MET A 200 8.65 15.72 5.05
N ALA A 201 7.32 15.58 5.10
CA ALA A 201 6.50 15.29 3.91
C ALA A 201 6.64 16.40 2.86
N GLY A 202 6.45 17.66 3.28
CA GLY A 202 6.53 18.81 2.40
C GLY A 202 7.90 18.91 1.71
N GLY A 203 8.99 18.73 2.44
CA GLY A 203 10.33 18.75 1.85
C GLY A 203 10.60 17.62 0.87
N ILE A 204 10.14 16.40 1.18
CA ILE A 204 10.25 15.26 0.25
C ILE A 204 9.43 15.53 -1.02
N ASP A 205 8.22 16.06 -0.88
CA ASP A 205 7.31 16.29 -2.01
C ASP A 205 7.78 17.42 -2.94
N ILE A 206 8.46 18.44 -2.41
CA ILE A 206 9.09 19.50 -3.21
C ILE A 206 10.20 18.94 -4.12
N ASP A 207 10.92 17.91 -3.67
CA ASP A 207 12.05 17.33 -4.40
C ASP A 207 11.63 16.29 -5.45
N ILE A 208 10.38 15.82 -5.46
CA ILE A 208 9.91 14.80 -6.41
C ILE A 208 9.63 15.42 -7.78
N THR A 209 10.39 15.03 -8.80
CA THR A 209 10.11 15.40 -10.21
C THR A 209 8.84 14.70 -10.72
N PRO A 210 8.16 15.25 -11.74
CA PRO A 210 6.99 14.60 -12.36
C PRO A 210 7.30 13.19 -12.89
N GLU A 211 8.49 12.99 -13.47
CA GLU A 211 8.94 11.69 -13.98
C GLU A 211 9.14 10.67 -12.87
N GLU A 212 9.74 11.08 -11.76
CA GLU A 212 9.95 10.20 -10.61
C GLU A 212 8.63 9.88 -9.90
N ARG A 213 7.68 10.83 -9.89
CA ARG A 213 6.30 10.58 -9.46
C ARG A 213 5.62 9.54 -10.35
N ALA A 214 5.73 9.67 -11.68
CA ALA A 214 5.15 8.72 -12.63
C ALA A 214 5.76 7.32 -12.47
N ARG A 215 7.10 7.22 -12.30
CA ARG A 215 7.79 5.95 -12.04
C ARG A 215 7.32 5.30 -10.74
N MET A 216 7.17 6.06 -9.65
CA MET A 216 6.67 5.53 -8.38
C MET A 216 5.23 5.03 -8.50
N ILE A 217 4.34 5.75 -9.20
CA ILE A 217 2.96 5.32 -9.43
C ILE A 217 2.93 4.04 -10.27
N ALA A 218 3.75 3.94 -11.30
CA ALA A 218 3.85 2.74 -12.14
C ALA A 218 4.35 1.53 -11.33
N GLU A 219 5.37 1.71 -10.49
CA GLU A 219 5.89 0.65 -9.60
C GLU A 219 4.89 0.24 -8.52
N GLU A 220 4.17 1.21 -7.92
CA GLU A 220 3.14 0.94 -6.93
C GLU A 220 1.96 0.20 -7.55
N LYS A 221 1.53 0.61 -8.76
CA LYS A 221 0.50 -0.10 -9.53
C LYS A 221 0.95 -1.52 -9.91
N ALA A 222 2.19 -1.71 -10.33
CA ALA A 222 2.74 -3.02 -10.61
C ALA A 222 2.81 -3.90 -9.34
N ARG A 223 3.14 -3.31 -8.18
CA ARG A 223 3.10 -4.00 -6.88
C ARG A 223 1.69 -4.32 -6.42
N GLU A 224 0.73 -3.42 -6.63
CA GLU A 224 -0.69 -3.66 -6.34
C GLU A 224 -1.26 -4.74 -7.24
N GLU A 225 -0.88 -4.77 -8.53
CA GLU A 225 -1.25 -5.85 -9.45
C GLU A 225 -0.64 -7.17 -9.00
N ALA A 226 0.64 -7.20 -8.62
CA ALA A 226 1.28 -8.38 -8.04
C ALA A 226 0.65 -8.79 -6.69
N SER A 227 0.20 -7.84 -5.88
CA SER A 227 -0.48 -8.10 -4.62
C SER A 227 -1.99 -8.31 -4.78
N LYS A 228 -2.55 -8.22 -5.99
CA LYS A 228 -3.91 -8.68 -6.33
C LYS A 228 -3.88 -10.09 -6.90
N ARG A 229 -2.79 -10.46 -7.58
CA ARG A 229 -2.50 -11.84 -7.99
C ARG A 229 -2.43 -12.80 -6.79
N LYS A 230 -1.76 -12.39 -5.69
CA LYS A 230 -1.68 -13.19 -4.44
C LYS A 230 -3.04 -13.43 -3.74
N PRO A 231 -3.91 -12.43 -3.56
CA PRO A 231 -5.29 -12.62 -3.11
C PRO A 231 -6.16 -13.39 -4.09
N SER A 232 -5.91 -13.32 -5.41
CA SER A 232 -6.65 -14.18 -6.35
C SER A 232 -6.28 -15.66 -6.21
N GLU A 233 -5.02 -15.97 -5.88
CA GLU A 233 -4.58 -17.32 -5.47
C GLU A 233 -5.24 -17.73 -4.14
N GLU A 234 -5.36 -16.82 -3.17
CA GLU A 234 -6.11 -17.05 -1.93
C GLU A 234 -7.63 -17.19 -2.16
N MET A 235 -8.21 -16.46 -3.12
CA MET A 235 -9.62 -16.58 -3.52
C MET A 235 -9.90 -17.92 -4.23
N LEU A 236 -8.93 -18.45 -4.98
CA LEU A 236 -8.98 -19.79 -5.57
C LEU A 236 -9.07 -20.90 -4.49
N SER A 237 -8.46 -20.68 -3.32
CA SER A 237 -8.58 -21.58 -2.15
C SER A 237 -9.92 -21.51 -1.40
N SER A 238 -10.78 -20.51 -1.68
CA SER A 238 -11.99 -20.21 -0.89
C SER A 238 -13.29 -20.88 -1.36
N GLY A 239 -13.23 -21.77 -2.36
CA GLY A 239 -14.38 -22.59 -2.77
C GLY A 239 -15.56 -21.83 -3.41
N ARG A 240 -15.40 -20.55 -3.78
CA ARG A 240 -16.41 -19.79 -4.54
C ARG A 240 -16.53 -20.20 -6.02
N HIS A 241 -15.79 -21.22 -6.45
CA HIS A 241 -15.68 -21.71 -7.83
C HIS A 241 -16.73 -22.75 -8.24
N LEU A 242 -17.75 -22.99 -7.42
CA LEU A 242 -18.77 -24.04 -7.60
C LEU A 242 -19.63 -23.92 -8.89
N GLU A 243 -19.36 -22.96 -9.77
CA GLU A 243 -20.06 -22.82 -11.05
C GLU A 243 -19.43 -23.62 -12.20
N PHE A 244 -18.20 -24.14 -12.04
CA PHE A 244 -17.37 -24.76 -13.09
C PHE A 244 -16.76 -26.11 -12.68
N GLY A 245 -16.31 -26.91 -13.66
CA GLY A 245 -15.48 -28.10 -13.41
C GLY A 245 -14.02 -27.74 -13.11
N GLU A 246 -13.29 -28.61 -12.41
CA GLU A 246 -11.90 -28.37 -11.97
C GLU A 246 -10.99 -29.50 -12.48
N LEU A 247 -9.83 -29.18 -13.07
CA LEU A 247 -8.85 -30.17 -13.52
C LEU A 247 -7.49 -29.91 -12.83
N ASP A 248 -6.99 -30.89 -12.07
CA ASP A 248 -5.75 -30.81 -11.29
C ASP A 248 -4.65 -31.72 -11.88
N TYR A 249 -3.40 -31.25 -11.92
CA TYR A 249 -2.27 -31.95 -12.53
C TYR A 249 -1.29 -32.46 -11.44
N LEU A 250 -1.27 -33.76 -11.17
CA LEU A 250 -0.33 -34.33 -10.20
C LEU A 250 1.03 -34.65 -10.85
N VAL A 251 2.10 -34.10 -10.27
CA VAL A 251 3.49 -34.15 -10.81
C VAL A 251 4.15 -35.53 -10.70
N ALA A 252 3.58 -36.48 -9.96
CA ALA A 252 4.30 -37.73 -9.63
C ALA A 252 4.14 -38.88 -10.64
N GLU A 253 3.06 -38.97 -11.42
CA GLU A 253 2.80 -40.16 -12.28
C GLU A 253 2.16 -39.84 -13.65
N GLY A 254 2.04 -38.57 -14.05
CA GLY A 254 1.48 -38.19 -15.36
C GLY A 254 -0.05 -38.31 -15.45
N ILE A 255 -0.72 -38.67 -14.35
CA ILE A 255 -2.17 -38.77 -14.24
C ILE A 255 -2.72 -37.41 -13.81
N SER A 256 -3.70 -36.91 -14.54
CA SER A 256 -4.45 -35.69 -14.18
C SER A 256 -5.77 -36.10 -13.53
N THR A 257 -6.30 -35.29 -12.63
CA THR A 257 -7.58 -35.59 -11.96
C THR A 257 -8.61 -34.53 -12.32
N TYR A 258 -9.80 -34.96 -12.73
CA TYR A 258 -10.90 -34.07 -13.14
C TYR A 258 -12.08 -34.18 -12.17
N ARG A 259 -12.65 -33.05 -11.78
CA ARG A 259 -13.91 -33.00 -11.02
C ARG A 259 -14.97 -32.27 -11.84
N GLU A 260 -15.98 -33.04 -12.23
CA GLU A 260 -17.18 -32.49 -12.88
C GLU A 260 -17.96 -31.58 -11.92
N LYS A 261 -18.64 -30.59 -12.50
CA LYS A 261 -19.52 -29.67 -11.77
C LYS A 261 -20.54 -30.44 -10.91
N GLY A 262 -20.52 -30.20 -9.60
CA GLY A 262 -21.45 -30.83 -8.65
C GLY A 262 -21.06 -32.25 -8.21
N SER A 263 -20.00 -32.83 -8.80
CA SER A 263 -19.42 -34.08 -8.30
C SER A 263 -18.65 -33.87 -7.00
N LYS A 264 -18.69 -34.86 -6.11
CA LYS A 264 -17.88 -34.91 -4.88
C LYS A 264 -16.62 -35.74 -5.03
N THR A 265 -16.45 -36.41 -6.17
CA THR A 265 -15.34 -37.32 -6.47
C THR A 265 -14.53 -36.75 -7.63
N PHE A 266 -13.23 -37.04 -7.61
CA PHE A 266 -12.36 -36.83 -8.77
C PHE A 266 -12.37 -38.09 -9.62
N GLU A 267 -12.29 -37.90 -10.93
CA GLU A 267 -12.06 -38.95 -11.92
C GLU A 267 -10.62 -38.88 -12.39
N ASP A 268 -9.99 -40.04 -12.55
CA ASP A 268 -8.61 -40.14 -13.01
C ASP A 268 -8.59 -40.10 -14.55
N VAL A 269 -7.81 -39.16 -15.09
CA VAL A 269 -7.66 -38.98 -16.54
C VAL A 269 -6.19 -39.11 -16.95
N GLU A 270 -5.96 -39.82 -18.05
CA GLU A 270 -4.65 -40.00 -18.66
C GLU A 270 -4.49 -39.04 -19.84
N PHE A 271 -3.36 -38.33 -19.89
CA PHE A 271 -3.01 -37.47 -21.02
C PHE A 271 -2.54 -38.30 -22.21
N LEU A 272 -3.06 -37.99 -23.40
CA LEU A 272 -2.75 -38.71 -24.62
C LEU A 272 -1.77 -37.91 -25.49
N TYR A 273 -2.23 -36.79 -26.07
CA TYR A 273 -1.44 -35.96 -26.99
C TYR A 273 -2.01 -34.56 -27.14
N VAL A 274 -1.27 -33.66 -27.82
CA VAL A 274 -1.76 -32.34 -28.26
C VAL A 274 -1.85 -32.33 -29.78
N GLU A 275 -2.95 -31.81 -30.33
CA GLU A 275 -3.09 -31.57 -31.76
C GLU A 275 -3.74 -30.21 -31.99
N ASN A 276 -3.07 -29.33 -32.76
CA ASN A 276 -3.56 -27.99 -33.11
C ASN A 276 -3.98 -27.11 -31.90
N GLY A 277 -3.29 -27.25 -30.76
CA GLY A 277 -3.61 -26.52 -29.53
C GLY A 277 -4.80 -27.08 -28.74
N VAL A 278 -5.39 -28.19 -29.19
CA VAL A 278 -6.39 -28.97 -28.44
C VAL A 278 -5.66 -30.12 -27.75
N ARG A 279 -5.93 -30.30 -26.45
CA ARG A 279 -5.32 -31.37 -25.65
C ARG A 279 -6.31 -32.52 -25.49
N TYR A 280 -5.84 -33.73 -25.73
CA TYR A 280 -6.65 -34.94 -25.69
C TYR A 280 -6.32 -35.80 -24.47
N PHE A 281 -7.35 -36.26 -23.75
CA PHE A 281 -7.23 -37.08 -22.55
C PHE A 281 -8.24 -38.25 -22.58
N SER A 282 -7.93 -39.31 -21.84
CA SER A 282 -8.82 -40.46 -21.61
C SER A 282 -9.27 -40.53 -20.16
N ARG A 283 -10.56 -40.73 -19.89
CA ARG A 283 -11.05 -41.14 -18.56
C ARG A 283 -10.91 -42.64 -18.40
N MET A 284 -10.07 -43.08 -17.47
CA MET A 284 -9.76 -44.50 -17.26
C MET A 284 -10.85 -45.23 -16.49
N ASP A 285 -11.76 -44.49 -15.85
CA ASP A 285 -12.78 -45.00 -14.93
C ASP A 285 -14.10 -45.37 -15.64
N LEU A 286 -14.23 -45.04 -16.92
CA LEU A 286 -15.41 -45.27 -17.74
C LEU A 286 -15.20 -46.44 -18.68
N ASN A 287 -16.18 -47.35 -18.77
CA ASN A 287 -16.18 -48.44 -19.74
C ASN A 287 -17.40 -48.29 -20.69
N PRO A 288 -17.20 -48.01 -21.99
CA PRO A 288 -15.92 -47.84 -22.65
C PRO A 288 -15.26 -46.49 -22.33
N ALA A 289 -13.93 -46.44 -22.47
CA ALA A 289 -13.17 -45.20 -22.30
C ALA A 289 -13.67 -44.11 -23.27
N LYS A 290 -13.70 -42.86 -22.82
CA LYS A 290 -14.20 -41.73 -23.61
C LYS A 290 -13.11 -40.69 -23.85
N GLU A 291 -13.09 -40.17 -25.08
CA GLU A 291 -12.25 -39.05 -25.48
C GLU A 291 -12.76 -37.74 -24.86
N LEU A 292 -11.83 -37.00 -24.26
CA LEU A 292 -12.03 -35.65 -23.77
C LEU A 292 -11.09 -34.70 -24.47
N MET A 293 -11.65 -33.58 -24.91
CA MET A 293 -10.94 -32.48 -25.55
C MET A 293 -10.91 -31.29 -24.60
N LEU A 294 -9.71 -30.80 -24.28
CA LEU A 294 -9.50 -29.56 -23.56
C LEU A 294 -8.99 -28.51 -24.54
N TYR A 295 -9.73 -27.42 -24.72
CA TYR A 295 -9.38 -26.33 -25.62
C TYR A 295 -9.69 -24.97 -25.02
N GLN A 296 -9.09 -23.93 -25.58
CA GLN A 296 -9.33 -22.55 -25.17
C GLN A 296 -10.16 -21.81 -26.21
N GLU A 297 -11.24 -21.16 -25.77
CA GLU A 297 -12.06 -20.29 -26.62
C GLU A 297 -12.34 -18.98 -25.88
N ASN A 298 -12.07 -17.84 -26.53
CA ASN A 298 -12.27 -16.50 -25.95
C ASN A 298 -11.58 -16.28 -24.58
N GLY A 299 -10.40 -16.88 -24.40
CA GLY A 299 -9.63 -16.77 -23.15
C GLY A 299 -10.14 -17.65 -22.00
N GLN A 300 -11.15 -18.49 -22.23
CA GLN A 300 -11.70 -19.44 -21.25
C GLN A 300 -11.41 -20.88 -21.69
N TRP A 301 -11.12 -21.77 -20.74
CA TRP A 301 -10.88 -23.18 -20.99
C TRP A 301 -12.18 -23.97 -20.98
N TYR A 302 -12.32 -24.86 -21.95
CA TYR A 302 -13.46 -25.75 -22.09
C TYR A 302 -12.99 -27.20 -22.17
N CYS A 303 -13.70 -28.08 -21.48
CA CYS A 303 -13.56 -29.52 -21.62
C CYS A 303 -14.83 -30.07 -22.29
N GLN A 304 -14.65 -30.91 -23.28
CA GLN A 304 -15.73 -31.54 -24.01
C GLN A 304 -15.50 -33.04 -24.09
N THR A 305 -16.46 -33.82 -23.59
CA THR A 305 -16.54 -35.25 -23.87
C THR A 305 -17.18 -35.45 -25.24
N ALA A 306 -16.70 -36.41 -26.03
CA ALA A 306 -17.32 -36.76 -27.30
C ALA A 306 -18.85 -37.02 -27.13
N GLY A 307 -19.67 -36.26 -27.86
CA GLY A 307 -21.14 -36.35 -27.83
C GLY A 307 -21.85 -35.55 -26.72
N GLN A 308 -21.11 -34.74 -25.94
CA GLN A 308 -21.68 -33.83 -24.93
C GLN A 308 -21.40 -32.36 -25.27
N GLU A 309 -22.19 -31.47 -24.68
CA GLU A 309 -21.97 -30.01 -24.77
C GLU A 309 -20.67 -29.63 -24.02
N PRO A 310 -19.89 -28.65 -24.54
CA PRO A 310 -18.68 -28.19 -23.87
C PRO A 310 -18.94 -27.56 -22.50
N GLU A 311 -18.14 -27.94 -21.52
CA GLU A 311 -18.20 -27.40 -20.16
C GLU A 311 -17.02 -26.49 -19.88
N LYS A 312 -17.28 -25.36 -19.20
CA LYS A 312 -16.22 -24.44 -18.76
C LYS A 312 -15.43 -25.05 -17.60
N VAL A 313 -14.11 -25.03 -17.71
CA VAL A 313 -13.19 -25.61 -16.73
C VAL A 313 -12.26 -24.56 -16.14
N LEU A 314 -12.02 -24.68 -14.84
CA LEU A 314 -10.99 -23.96 -14.12
C LEU A 314 -9.73 -24.82 -14.03
N LEU A 315 -8.62 -24.27 -14.50
CA LEU A 315 -7.30 -24.83 -14.31
C LEU A 315 -6.64 -24.13 -13.11
N PRO A 316 -6.01 -24.87 -12.17
CA PRO A 316 -5.24 -24.29 -11.08
C PRO A 316 -4.20 -23.29 -11.62
N PRO A 317 -4.03 -22.13 -10.96
CA PRO A 317 -3.11 -21.09 -11.42
C PRO A 317 -1.65 -21.54 -11.40
N GLU A 318 -1.29 -22.54 -10.58
CA GLU A 318 0.09 -23.02 -10.40
C GLU A 318 0.63 -23.85 -11.59
N HIS A 319 -0.23 -24.23 -12.55
CA HIS A 319 0.16 -25.05 -13.70
C HIS A 319 0.19 -24.31 -15.04
N LEU A 320 0.00 -22.99 -15.02
CA LEU A 320 -0.24 -22.21 -16.24
C LEU A 320 0.97 -21.43 -16.79
N GLU A 321 2.13 -21.41 -16.12
CA GLU A 321 3.28 -20.60 -16.59
C GLU A 321 4.65 -21.27 -16.60
N GLU A 322 4.82 -22.49 -16.06
CA GLU A 322 5.94 -23.31 -16.53
C GLU A 322 5.52 -23.93 -17.86
N GLU A 323 5.86 -23.24 -18.96
CA GLU A 323 6.02 -23.85 -20.27
C GLU A 323 6.93 -25.08 -20.14
N LYS A 324 6.38 -26.24 -19.80
CA LYS A 324 6.94 -27.51 -20.23
C LYS A 324 6.65 -27.64 -21.72
N HIS A 325 7.34 -26.83 -22.51
CA HIS A 325 7.53 -27.06 -23.94
C HIS A 325 8.20 -28.43 -24.22
N GLU A 326 8.66 -29.15 -23.20
CA GLU A 326 9.32 -30.45 -23.36
C GLU A 326 8.39 -31.62 -23.69
N PHE A 327 7.06 -31.47 -23.63
CA PHE A 327 6.14 -32.60 -23.90
C PHE A 327 4.82 -32.23 -24.60
N GLU A 328 4.86 -31.37 -25.63
CA GLU A 328 3.81 -31.43 -26.66
C GLU A 328 4.12 -32.60 -27.60
N ILE A 329 3.83 -33.82 -27.15
CA ILE A 329 3.99 -35.01 -27.98
C ILE A 329 2.90 -34.95 -29.05
N ASP A 330 3.30 -34.86 -30.32
CA ASP A 330 2.40 -35.00 -31.46
C ASP A 330 1.74 -36.39 -31.39
N LYS A 331 0.47 -36.50 -31.78
CA LYS A 331 -0.27 -37.76 -31.89
C LYS A 331 0.56 -38.89 -32.51
N ARG A 332 1.34 -38.59 -33.54
CA ARG A 332 2.22 -39.57 -34.19
C ARG A 332 3.30 -40.08 -33.25
N GLU A 333 4.00 -39.18 -32.58
CA GLU A 333 5.09 -39.51 -31.65
C GLU A 333 4.56 -40.28 -30.43
N TYR A 334 3.36 -39.95 -29.95
CA TYR A 334 2.68 -40.70 -28.89
C TYR A 334 2.45 -42.15 -29.30
N LEU A 335 1.94 -42.39 -30.52
CA LEU A 335 1.69 -43.73 -31.03
C LEU A 335 3.00 -44.51 -31.28
N GLU A 336 4.06 -43.86 -31.76
CA GLU A 336 5.38 -44.48 -31.95
C GLU A 336 5.99 -44.92 -30.60
N GLN A 337 5.93 -44.06 -29.58
CA GLN A 337 6.36 -44.40 -28.22
C GLN A 337 5.49 -45.49 -27.61
N ALA A 338 4.17 -45.47 -27.85
CA ALA A 338 3.27 -46.49 -27.35
C ALA A 338 3.63 -47.87 -27.92
N ILE A 339 4.01 -47.96 -29.20
CA ILE A 339 4.49 -49.20 -29.81
C ILE A 339 5.85 -49.61 -29.23
N GLU A 340 6.81 -48.69 -29.14
CA GLU A 340 8.17 -48.98 -28.65
C GLU A 340 8.15 -49.49 -27.21
N TYR A 341 7.38 -48.83 -26.36
CA TYR A 341 7.30 -49.14 -24.92
C TYR A 341 6.13 -50.07 -24.56
N ARG A 342 5.37 -50.57 -25.55
CA ARG A 342 4.17 -51.40 -25.37
C ARG A 342 3.17 -50.81 -24.38
N ARG A 343 2.87 -49.52 -24.54
CA ARG A 343 1.82 -48.85 -23.76
C ARG A 343 0.46 -49.16 -24.38
N LEU A 344 -0.55 -49.27 -23.52
CA LEU A 344 -1.92 -49.44 -23.94
C LEU A 344 -2.44 -48.14 -24.56
N VAL A 345 -3.03 -48.23 -25.76
CA VAL A 345 -3.64 -47.08 -26.45
C VAL A 345 -5.18 -47.22 -26.37
N PRO A 346 -5.92 -46.15 -26.04
CA PRO A 346 -7.38 -46.18 -26.06
C PRO A 346 -7.91 -46.39 -27.48
N ARG A 347 -8.93 -47.25 -27.65
CA ARG A 347 -9.48 -47.61 -28.98
C ARG A 347 -10.06 -46.46 -29.80
N PHE A 348 -10.45 -45.37 -29.16
CA PHE A 348 -10.98 -44.20 -29.87
C PHE A 348 -9.88 -43.36 -30.55
N VAL A 349 -8.60 -43.59 -30.26
CA VAL A 349 -7.50 -42.87 -30.91
C VAL A 349 -7.38 -43.33 -32.37
N GLU A 350 -7.73 -42.44 -33.31
CA GLU A 350 -7.59 -42.72 -34.74
C GLU A 350 -6.11 -42.88 -35.14
N ILE A 351 -5.77 -43.96 -35.86
CA ILE A 351 -4.39 -44.23 -36.28
C ILE A 351 -4.13 -43.67 -37.69
N PRO A 352 -3.03 -42.94 -37.90
CA PRO A 352 -2.53 -42.60 -39.24
C PRO A 352 -2.30 -43.85 -40.09
N SER A 353 -2.63 -43.79 -41.38
CA SER A 353 -2.57 -44.95 -42.30
C SER A 353 -1.20 -45.60 -42.45
N ASP A 354 -0.13 -44.88 -42.11
CA ASP A 354 1.26 -45.32 -42.18
C ASP A 354 1.77 -45.98 -40.88
N ILE A 355 0.99 -45.99 -39.80
CA ILE A 355 1.28 -46.73 -38.57
C ILE A 355 0.54 -48.08 -38.59
N ASP A 356 1.27 -49.17 -38.36
CA ASP A 356 0.74 -50.52 -38.35
C ASP A 356 -0.04 -50.81 -37.05
N ALA A 357 -1.37 -50.75 -37.14
CA ALA A 357 -2.30 -50.99 -36.02
C ALA A 357 -2.12 -52.35 -35.33
N SER A 358 -1.54 -53.35 -36.01
CA SER A 358 -1.29 -54.67 -35.41
C SER A 358 -0.17 -54.67 -34.35
N LYS A 359 0.59 -53.58 -34.26
CA LYS A 359 1.70 -53.41 -33.31
C LYS A 359 1.31 -52.61 -32.05
N ILE A 360 0.05 -52.17 -31.97
CA ILE A 360 -0.48 -51.40 -30.85
C ILE A 360 -1.25 -52.33 -29.93
N ASP A 361 -0.93 -52.28 -28.64
CA ASP A 361 -1.70 -52.95 -27.60
C ASP A 361 -2.87 -52.04 -27.18
N TRP A 362 -4.10 -52.54 -27.26
CA TRP A 362 -5.32 -51.73 -27.06
C TRP A 362 -5.91 -51.86 -25.66
N CYS A 363 -6.44 -50.77 -25.12
CA CYS A 363 -7.34 -50.79 -23.96
C CYS A 363 -8.81 -50.61 -24.40
N ASP A 364 -9.72 -51.38 -23.79
CA ASP A 364 -11.17 -51.34 -24.03
C ASP A 364 -11.89 -50.28 -23.17
#